data_AF-A0A6N7HNG3-F1
#
_entry.id   AF-A0A6N7HNG3-F1
#
_cell.length_a   1.000
_cell.length_b   1.000
_cell.length_c   1.000
_cell.angle_alpha   90.00
_cell.angle_beta   90.00
_cell.angle_gamma   90.00
#
_symmetry.space_group_name_H-M   'P 1'
#
loop_
_entity.id
_entity.type
_entity.pdbx_description
1 polymer ?
#
loop_
_entity_poly.entity_id
_entity_poly.type
_entity_poly.pdbx_seq_one_letter_code
_entity_poly.pdbx_strand_id
1 'polypeptide(L)'
;MSTSLTRRSLLAGTSAAGLALAFPGGAVAQELAYAAFRVVRAQPGTPDQPEITLPEGYELVPGDAYSVASRAEYYAFVRGPRTGRGIEMRVRWPGVAVRAVVHQDTRLDLRRDHAGCLGFTLPMTEPTIDANQPTIQVWSHPDVSPGLHFRIEHNDPDRAAGPWATVPWPAGQVRSVVNQLIATYAIWRDSGMVARAAAKGHRFVLMGFETNNTLHPDNPPHWHMSYNSGPDFSSPTHNPHFWIDGQGRNFYNGMDVTGLGRLRHYVGDPAPVYDFMGDANGGRGDLVVTFTIREDGGLDIDPPDGPGYAIAAGRDGGLVDEVTVLRAGRPWLRVATKDRVRVGTLTISVDGLRDSTETRREVLRYDPLTGVLR
;
A
#
# COMPACT_ATOMS: atom_id res chain seq x y z
N MET A 1 -47.18 -28.14 55.43
CA MET A 1 -46.48 -27.61 56.63
C MET A 1 -45.79 -26.33 56.19
N SER A 2 -46.41 -25.17 56.41
CA SER A 2 -46.24 -24.33 57.61
C SER A 2 -44.87 -23.62 57.53
N THR A 3 -44.72 -22.29 57.49
CA THR A 3 -45.54 -21.26 58.13
C THR A 3 -45.19 -19.87 57.58
N SER A 4 -46.20 -19.00 57.59
CA SER A 4 -46.25 -17.56 57.33
C SER A 4 -45.72 -16.69 58.49
N LEU A 5 -45.77 -15.35 58.28
CA LEU A 5 -45.82 -14.20 59.24
C LEU A 5 -44.52 -13.35 59.29
N THR A 6 -44.47 -12.01 59.33
CA THR A 6 -45.46 -10.90 59.25
C THR A 6 -44.71 -9.56 59.09
N ARG A 7 -45.44 -8.53 58.62
CA ARG A 7 -45.09 -7.09 58.67
C ARG A 7 -44.93 -6.55 60.11
N ARG A 8 -44.08 -5.53 60.30
CA ARG A 8 -44.37 -4.36 61.18
C ARG A 8 -43.55 -3.10 60.82
N SER A 9 -44.33 -2.09 60.44
CA SER A 9 -44.26 -0.62 60.52
C SER A 9 -43.02 0.17 61.00
N LEU A 10 -42.71 1.20 60.18
CA LEU A 10 -42.48 2.65 60.45
C LEU A 10 -41.61 3.10 61.63
N LEU A 11 -40.61 3.95 61.32
CA LEU A 11 -40.38 5.25 61.99
C LEU A 11 -39.56 6.20 61.09
N ALA A 12 -39.96 7.46 61.12
CA ALA A 12 -39.41 8.59 60.39
C ALA A 12 -38.06 9.06 60.95
N GLY A 13 -37.27 9.80 60.15
CA GLY A 13 -36.09 10.48 60.67
C GLY A 13 -35.23 11.17 59.62
N THR A 14 -35.53 12.44 59.37
CA THR A 14 -34.58 13.56 59.17
C THR A 14 -33.52 13.49 58.06
N SER A 15 -33.71 14.44 57.14
CA SER A 15 -32.73 15.08 56.26
C SER A 15 -31.32 15.20 56.85
N ALA A 16 -30.34 14.66 56.12
CA ALA A 16 -28.96 15.14 56.16
C ALA A 16 -28.60 15.59 54.74
N ALA A 17 -28.35 16.89 54.59
CA ALA A 17 -27.80 17.48 53.39
C ALA A 17 -26.46 16.81 53.08
N GLY A 18 -26.46 15.93 52.08
CA GLY A 18 -25.23 15.37 51.53
C GLY A 18 -24.57 16.43 50.64
N LEU A 19 -23.45 16.97 51.10
CA LEU A 19 -22.49 17.68 50.26
C LEU A 19 -22.26 16.89 48.97
N ALA A 20 -22.70 17.45 47.84
CA ALA A 20 -22.17 17.06 46.55
C ALA A 20 -20.71 17.53 46.52
N LEU A 21 -19.80 16.62 46.88
CA LEU A 21 -18.38 16.75 46.56
C LEU A 21 -18.30 16.79 45.03
N ALA A 22 -18.18 18.00 44.48
CA ALA A 22 -17.74 18.21 43.12
C ALA A 22 -16.33 17.66 43.02
N PHE A 23 -16.21 16.42 42.53
CA PHE A 23 -14.92 15.91 42.09
C PHE A 23 -14.39 16.87 41.01
N PRO A 24 -13.12 17.31 41.09
CA PRO A 24 -12.52 18.05 39.99
C PRO A 24 -12.67 17.19 38.74
N GLY A 25 -13.27 17.78 37.70
CA GLY A 25 -13.50 17.10 36.43
C GLY A 25 -12.21 16.40 36.01
N GLY A 26 -12.26 15.07 35.95
CA GLY A 26 -11.14 14.29 35.45
C GLY A 26 -10.78 14.87 34.10
N ALA A 27 -9.51 15.27 33.94
CA ALA A 27 -8.98 15.67 32.65
C ALA A 27 -9.28 14.51 31.69
N VAL A 28 -10.23 14.73 30.77
CA VAL A 28 -10.52 13.77 29.72
C VAL A 28 -9.22 13.68 28.92
N ALA A 29 -8.55 12.54 29.00
CA ALA A 29 -7.35 12.30 28.22
C ALA A 29 -7.71 12.55 26.75
N GLN A 30 -7.11 13.58 26.15
CA GLN A 30 -7.34 13.87 24.75
C GLN A 30 -6.88 12.66 23.95
N GLU A 31 -7.73 12.19 23.04
CA GLU A 31 -7.43 11.03 22.21
C GLU A 31 -6.17 11.32 21.39
N LEU A 32 -5.18 10.43 21.48
CA LEU A 32 -3.93 10.55 20.72
C LEU A 32 -4.21 10.27 19.24
N ALA A 33 -3.67 11.10 18.36
CA ALA A 33 -3.70 10.91 16.92
C ALA A 33 -2.33 11.19 16.29
N TYR A 34 -2.20 10.73 15.06
CA TYR A 34 -1.01 10.86 14.24
C TYR A 34 -1.35 11.57 12.93
N ALA A 35 -0.33 12.14 12.31
CA ALA A 35 -0.36 12.61 10.93
C ALA A 35 1.05 12.56 10.36
N ALA A 36 1.19 12.40 9.06
CA ALA A 36 2.43 12.66 8.34
C ALA A 36 2.23 13.78 7.34
N PHE A 37 3.31 14.45 6.99
CA PHE A 37 3.32 15.37 5.87
C PHE A 37 4.63 15.25 5.09
N ARG A 38 4.58 15.59 3.81
CA ARG A 38 5.74 15.77 2.94
C ARG A 38 5.87 17.20 2.51
N VAL A 39 7.05 17.79 2.68
CA VAL A 39 7.43 19.06 2.08
C VAL A 39 8.23 18.76 0.83
N VAL A 40 7.73 19.18 -0.34
CA VAL A 40 8.27 18.79 -1.64
C VAL A 40 9.02 19.96 -2.26
N ARG A 41 10.27 19.74 -2.68
CA ARG A 41 11.07 20.74 -3.38
C ARG A 41 10.51 21.00 -4.79
N ALA A 42 10.72 22.20 -5.29
CA ALA A 42 10.48 22.53 -6.70
C ALA A 42 11.48 21.80 -7.62
N GLN A 43 12.70 21.56 -7.12
CA GLN A 43 13.76 20.86 -7.83
C GLN A 43 14.51 19.93 -6.85
N PRO A 44 14.83 18.70 -7.25
CA PRO A 44 15.67 17.81 -6.44
C PRO A 44 17.03 18.42 -6.14
N GLY A 45 17.53 18.20 -4.92
CA GLY A 45 18.82 18.71 -4.45
C GLY A 45 19.50 17.76 -3.47
N THR A 46 20.44 18.27 -2.69
CA THR A 46 21.05 17.52 -1.57
C THR A 46 20.00 17.25 -0.50
N PRO A 47 19.86 16.01 0.01
CA PRO A 47 19.00 15.74 1.15
C PRO A 47 19.35 16.62 2.34
N ASP A 48 18.38 17.37 2.85
CA ASP A 48 18.44 18.18 4.06
C ASP A 48 17.03 18.30 4.64
N GLN A 49 16.90 18.96 5.80
CA GLN A 49 15.65 19.07 6.55
C GLN A 49 15.23 20.52 6.74
N PRO A 50 13.92 20.83 6.69
CA PRO A 50 13.42 22.16 7.01
C PRO A 50 13.37 22.39 8.53
N GLU A 51 13.29 23.66 8.92
CA GLU A 51 12.87 24.08 10.26
C GLU A 51 11.34 23.93 10.37
N ILE A 52 10.86 23.21 11.38
CA ILE A 52 9.44 22.94 11.60
C ILE A 52 9.02 23.53 12.95
N THR A 53 7.91 24.26 12.97
CA THR A 53 7.27 24.75 14.19
C THR A 53 5.88 24.13 14.31
N LEU A 54 5.64 23.55 15.49
CA LEU A 54 4.39 22.90 15.89
C LEU A 54 3.70 23.72 16.98
N PRO A 55 2.35 23.69 17.08
CA PRO A 55 1.65 24.21 18.24
C PRO A 55 1.98 23.42 19.51
N GLU A 56 1.72 24.02 20.67
CA GLU A 56 1.84 23.35 21.96
C GLU A 56 0.98 22.07 22.02
N GLY A 57 1.51 21.01 22.63
CA GLY A 57 0.85 19.70 22.73
C GLY A 57 1.07 18.77 21.53
N TYR A 58 1.80 19.21 20.49
CA TYR A 58 2.16 18.40 19.34
C TYR A 58 3.68 18.31 19.21
N GLU A 59 4.17 17.16 18.76
CA GLU A 59 5.59 16.92 18.55
C GLU A 59 5.84 16.04 17.33
N LEU A 60 7.04 16.16 16.76
CA LEU A 60 7.49 15.22 15.75
C LEU A 60 7.72 13.85 16.38
N VAL A 61 7.32 12.79 15.69
CA VAL A 61 7.63 11.42 16.12
C VAL A 61 9.15 11.21 15.97
N PRO A 62 9.86 10.81 17.04
CA PRO A 62 11.30 10.62 16.98
C PRO A 62 11.67 9.36 16.21
N GLY A 63 12.77 9.41 15.44
CA GLY A 63 13.37 8.25 14.80
C GLY A 63 13.55 8.41 13.29
N ASP A 64 14.58 7.75 12.76
CA ASP A 64 15.00 7.87 11.35
C ASP A 64 14.00 7.29 10.35
N ALA A 65 12.99 6.54 10.81
CA ALA A 65 11.89 6.07 9.98
C ALA A 65 10.74 7.08 9.85
N TYR A 66 10.72 8.11 10.70
CA TYR A 66 9.59 9.04 10.84
C TYR A 66 9.95 10.49 10.52
N SER A 67 11.22 10.75 10.18
CA SER A 67 11.74 12.07 9.85
C SER A 67 12.86 11.90 8.82
N VAL A 68 12.55 12.09 7.54
CA VAL A 68 13.40 11.59 6.45
C VAL A 68 13.53 12.61 5.35
N ALA A 69 14.78 12.85 4.94
CA ALA A 69 15.14 13.67 3.80
C ALA A 69 15.53 12.80 2.61
N SER A 70 14.95 13.09 1.45
CA SER A 70 15.38 12.61 0.14
C SER A 70 15.85 13.78 -0.72
N ARG A 71 16.26 13.50 -1.96
CA ARG A 71 16.65 14.57 -2.89
C ARG A 71 15.47 15.46 -3.26
N ALA A 72 14.26 14.89 -3.39
CA ALA A 72 13.06 15.62 -3.82
C ALA A 72 12.23 16.20 -2.68
N GLU A 73 12.26 15.60 -1.49
CA GLU A 73 11.30 15.91 -0.43
C GLU A 73 11.83 15.57 0.97
N TYR A 74 11.21 16.18 1.98
CA TYR A 74 11.35 15.80 3.38
C TYR A 74 9.98 15.38 3.90
N TYR A 75 9.86 14.26 4.60
CA TYR A 75 8.66 13.95 5.39
C TYR A 75 8.95 13.86 6.87
N ALA A 76 7.92 14.20 7.65
CA ALA A 76 7.90 13.89 9.05
C ALA A 76 6.51 13.47 9.53
N PHE A 77 6.50 12.73 10.63
CA PHE A 77 5.30 12.35 11.35
C PHE A 77 5.15 13.20 12.59
N VAL A 78 3.90 13.52 12.92
CA VAL A 78 3.47 14.31 14.07
C VAL A 78 2.58 13.44 14.94
N ARG A 79 2.72 13.56 16.25
CA ARG A 79 1.79 12.99 17.23
C ARG A 79 1.26 14.09 18.15
N GLY A 80 0.02 13.93 18.61
CA GLY A 80 -0.61 14.85 19.55
C GLY A 80 -2.12 14.62 19.65
N PRO A 81 -2.86 15.56 20.26
CA PRO A 81 -4.32 15.46 20.37
C PRO A 81 -5.04 15.34 19.03
N ARG A 82 -6.07 14.51 18.97
CA ARG A 82 -6.95 14.37 17.80
C ARG A 82 -7.66 15.69 17.51
N THR A 83 -7.56 16.15 16.27
CA THR A 83 -8.33 17.30 15.78
C THR A 83 -8.64 17.17 14.28
N GLY A 84 -9.92 17.01 13.96
CA GLY A 84 -10.39 16.95 12.56
C GLY A 84 -10.29 18.28 11.82
N ARG A 85 -10.19 19.41 12.53
CA ARG A 85 -9.91 20.73 11.91
C ARG A 85 -8.44 20.90 11.55
N GLY A 86 -7.58 20.01 12.06
CA GLY A 86 -6.14 20.08 11.91
C GLY A 86 -5.46 21.11 12.81
N ILE A 87 -4.14 21.14 12.70
CA ILE A 87 -3.24 22.07 13.40
C ILE A 87 -2.54 23.00 12.42
N GLU A 88 -2.24 24.23 12.85
CA GLU A 88 -1.42 25.13 12.04
C GLU A 88 0.06 24.74 12.15
N MET A 89 0.62 24.30 11.02
CA MET A 89 2.02 23.98 10.86
C MET A 89 2.76 25.16 10.26
N ARG A 90 3.99 25.42 10.70
CA ARG A 90 4.89 26.36 10.02
C ARG A 90 6.19 25.67 9.64
N VAL A 91 6.62 25.89 8.40
CA VAL A 91 7.83 25.31 7.82
C VAL A 91 8.68 26.41 7.20
N ARG A 92 9.98 26.42 7.51
CA ARG A 92 10.97 27.26 6.84
C ARG A 92 12.07 26.38 6.29
N TRP A 93 12.36 26.52 5.00
CA TRP A 93 13.43 25.76 4.34
C TRP A 93 14.41 26.72 3.66
N PRO A 94 15.44 27.19 4.39
CA PRO A 94 16.36 28.20 3.88
C PRO A 94 17.02 27.76 2.56
N GLY A 95 16.96 28.61 1.53
CA GLY A 95 17.55 28.33 0.23
C GLY A 95 16.79 27.32 -0.63
N VAL A 96 15.65 26.79 -0.17
CA VAL A 96 14.91 25.74 -0.88
C VAL A 96 13.53 26.26 -1.30
N ALA A 97 13.30 26.27 -2.62
CA ALA A 97 11.98 26.54 -3.16
C ALA A 97 11.07 25.33 -2.94
N VAL A 98 10.09 25.46 -2.04
CA VAL A 98 9.04 24.43 -1.84
C VAL A 98 7.96 24.58 -2.90
N ARG A 99 7.56 23.48 -3.53
CA ARG A 99 6.46 23.42 -4.51
C ARG A 99 5.13 23.02 -3.90
N ALA A 100 5.13 22.10 -2.94
CA ALA A 100 3.91 21.55 -2.36
C ALA A 100 4.15 21.04 -0.94
N VAL A 101 3.08 20.94 -0.16
CA VAL A 101 3.01 20.07 1.01
C VAL A 101 1.93 19.03 0.77
N VAL A 102 2.18 17.77 1.12
CA VAL A 102 1.26 16.66 0.91
C VAL A 102 0.94 15.98 2.23
N HIS A 103 -0.31 15.62 2.44
CA HIS A 103 -0.79 14.76 3.52
C HIS A 103 -1.83 13.80 2.92
N GLN A 104 -1.65 12.51 3.18
CA GLN A 104 -2.40 11.44 2.52
C GLN A 104 -2.36 11.63 1.00
N ASP A 105 -3.51 11.57 0.35
CA ASP A 105 -3.69 11.72 -1.10
C ASP A 105 -3.85 13.18 -1.55
N THR A 106 -3.65 14.14 -0.64
CA THR A 106 -4.03 15.54 -0.83
C THR A 106 -2.83 16.48 -0.79
N ARG A 107 -2.79 17.43 -1.73
CA ARG A 107 -1.91 18.60 -1.65
C ARG A 107 -2.55 19.66 -0.76
N LEU A 108 -1.88 20.02 0.32
CA LEU A 108 -2.39 21.01 1.26
C LEU A 108 -2.26 22.42 0.72
N ASP A 109 -3.23 23.27 1.05
CA ASP A 109 -3.18 24.70 0.75
C ASP A 109 -2.05 25.38 1.52
N LEU A 110 -1.23 26.16 0.80
CA LEU A 110 -0.07 26.83 1.36
C LEU A 110 -0.31 28.31 1.54
N ARG A 111 0.01 28.83 2.73
CA ARG A 111 0.09 30.26 3.03
C ARG A 111 1.57 30.65 3.13
N ARG A 112 2.02 31.61 2.33
CA ARG A 112 3.40 32.12 2.38
C ARG A 112 3.42 33.46 3.10
N ASP A 113 4.32 33.62 4.06
CA ASP A 113 4.62 34.94 4.60
C ASP A 113 5.80 35.61 3.88
N HIS A 114 6.02 36.90 4.17
CA HIS A 114 7.09 37.70 3.58
C HIS A 114 8.50 37.24 3.98
N ALA A 115 8.64 36.44 5.05
CA ALA A 115 9.91 35.88 5.50
C ALA A 115 10.23 34.52 4.83
N GLY A 116 9.36 34.05 3.93
CA GLY A 116 9.53 32.79 3.22
C GLY A 116 9.12 31.56 4.05
N CYS A 117 8.42 31.76 5.17
CA CYS A 117 7.85 30.67 5.94
C CYS A 117 6.49 30.24 5.34
N LEU A 118 6.24 28.94 5.36
CA LEU A 118 5.06 28.28 4.82
C LEU A 118 4.16 27.85 5.98
N GLY A 119 2.94 28.37 6.00
CA GLY A 119 1.85 27.90 6.85
C GLY A 119 0.95 26.91 6.10
N PHE A 120 0.52 25.84 6.76
CA PHE A 120 -0.51 24.93 6.26
C PHE A 120 -1.25 24.28 7.42
N THR A 121 -2.43 23.74 7.16
CA THR A 121 -3.24 23.04 8.17
C THR A 121 -3.10 21.54 8.00
N LEU A 122 -2.63 20.83 9.03
CA LEU A 122 -2.41 19.39 9.03
C LEU A 122 -3.52 18.69 9.82
N PRO A 123 -4.43 17.92 9.19
CA PRO A 123 -5.40 17.09 9.91
C PRO A 123 -4.72 16.09 10.85
N MET A 124 -5.19 16.00 12.11
CA MET A 124 -4.66 15.08 13.11
C MET A 124 -5.70 14.01 13.40
N THR A 125 -5.83 13.06 12.47
CA THR A 125 -6.94 12.08 12.44
C THR A 125 -6.51 10.63 12.41
N GLU A 126 -5.23 10.32 12.22
CA GLU A 126 -4.84 8.93 12.07
C GLU A 126 -4.74 8.22 13.43
N PRO A 127 -5.36 7.04 13.59
CA PRO A 127 -5.32 6.30 14.86
C PRO A 127 -3.94 5.69 15.13
N THR A 128 -3.16 5.45 14.08
CA THR A 128 -1.82 4.88 14.13
C THR A 128 -0.90 5.59 13.14
N ILE A 129 0.40 5.47 13.37
CA ILE A 129 1.41 5.96 12.43
C ILE A 129 1.26 5.28 11.06
N ASP A 130 0.98 3.97 11.05
CA ASP A 130 0.84 3.16 9.84
C ASP A 130 -0.37 3.54 8.96
N ALA A 131 -1.33 4.33 9.45
CA ALA A 131 -2.41 4.83 8.60
C ALA A 131 -1.96 6.00 7.68
N ASN A 132 -0.73 6.48 7.82
CA ASN A 132 -0.16 7.56 6.99
C ASN A 132 0.61 7.05 5.75
N GLN A 133 0.49 5.77 5.42
CA GLN A 133 1.13 5.18 4.24
C GLN A 133 0.83 5.95 2.93
N PRO A 134 -0.42 6.40 2.65
CA PRO A 134 -0.69 7.23 1.47
C PRO A 134 0.06 8.57 1.46
N THR A 135 0.47 9.07 2.62
CA THR A 135 1.31 10.26 2.67
C THR A 135 2.66 9.95 2.07
N ILE A 136 3.34 8.87 2.46
CA ILE A 136 4.73 8.62 2.07
C ILE A 136 4.85 7.84 0.77
N GLN A 137 3.88 7.01 0.40
CA GLN A 137 3.92 6.21 -0.84
C GLN A 137 3.21 6.95 -1.98
N VAL A 138 3.54 6.60 -3.24
CA VAL A 138 2.83 7.14 -4.40
C VAL A 138 2.34 6.00 -5.28
N TRP A 139 1.03 5.83 -5.30
CA TRP A 139 0.39 4.76 -6.03
C TRP A 139 -0.85 5.20 -6.77
N SER A 140 -1.11 4.57 -7.91
CA SER A 140 -2.40 4.59 -8.56
C SER A 140 -3.21 3.36 -8.19
N HIS A 141 -4.53 3.47 -8.22
CA HIS A 141 -5.46 2.34 -8.11
C HIS A 141 -6.23 2.18 -9.44
N PRO A 142 -5.69 1.48 -10.44
CA PRO A 142 -6.37 1.32 -11.73
C PRO A 142 -7.68 0.55 -11.61
N ASP A 143 -7.82 -0.32 -10.62
CA ASP A 143 -9.00 -1.16 -10.44
C ASP A 143 -9.19 -1.59 -8.98
N VAL A 144 -10.28 -1.13 -8.37
CA VAL A 144 -10.75 -1.60 -7.06
C VAL A 144 -12.20 -2.01 -7.21
N SER A 145 -12.40 -3.25 -7.62
CA SER A 145 -13.72 -3.85 -7.83
C SER A 145 -13.93 -5.01 -6.84
N PRO A 146 -15.17 -5.49 -6.65
CA PRO A 146 -15.38 -6.78 -5.97
C PRO A 146 -14.44 -7.85 -6.53
N GLY A 147 -13.76 -8.59 -5.65
CA GLY A 147 -12.78 -9.61 -6.06
C GLY A 147 -11.37 -9.12 -6.35
N LEU A 148 -11.10 -7.80 -6.40
CA LEU A 148 -9.79 -7.27 -6.79
C LEU A 148 -9.46 -5.92 -6.13
N HIS A 149 -8.24 -5.81 -5.61
CA HIS A 149 -7.60 -4.57 -5.23
C HIS A 149 -6.28 -4.45 -5.98
N PHE A 150 -6.27 -3.68 -7.07
CA PHE A 150 -5.10 -3.48 -7.91
C PHE A 150 -4.49 -2.10 -7.69
N ARG A 151 -3.21 -2.08 -7.33
CA ARG A 151 -2.40 -0.89 -7.10
C ARG A 151 -1.10 -0.94 -7.90
N ILE A 152 -0.63 0.22 -8.34
CA ILE A 152 0.67 0.39 -9.01
C ILE A 152 1.47 1.46 -8.27
N GLU A 153 2.63 1.09 -7.75
CA GLU A 153 3.61 1.96 -7.09
C GLU A 153 4.48 2.70 -8.12
N HIS A 154 4.63 4.01 -7.93
CA HIS A 154 5.33 4.93 -8.83
C HIS A 154 6.67 5.36 -8.23
N ASN A 155 7.67 4.52 -8.47
CA ASN A 155 9.02 4.67 -7.93
C ASN A 155 9.81 5.80 -8.61
N ASP A 156 10.25 6.81 -7.84
CA ASP A 156 11.08 7.93 -8.30
C ASP A 156 12.46 7.91 -7.62
N PRO A 157 13.58 7.84 -8.37
CA PRO A 157 14.93 7.82 -7.79
C PRO A 157 15.25 9.05 -6.93
N ASP A 158 14.64 10.22 -7.16
CA ASP A 158 14.88 11.39 -6.33
C ASP A 158 14.10 11.34 -5.00
N ARG A 159 13.13 10.42 -4.86
CA ARG A 159 12.32 10.23 -3.65
C ARG A 159 12.79 9.05 -2.80
N ALA A 160 13.74 8.25 -3.30
CA ALA A 160 14.28 7.09 -2.60
C ALA A 160 14.66 7.42 -1.15
N ALA A 161 14.21 6.59 -0.21
CA ALA A 161 14.32 6.82 1.22
C ALA A 161 14.69 5.54 1.97
N GLY A 162 15.14 5.68 3.23
CA GLY A 162 15.53 4.54 4.05
C GLY A 162 16.63 3.70 3.40
N PRO A 163 16.50 2.36 3.35
CA PRO A 163 17.49 1.48 2.72
C PRO A 163 17.77 1.81 1.24
N TRP A 164 16.82 2.41 0.53
CA TRP A 164 16.98 2.75 -0.89
C TRP A 164 17.87 3.95 -1.14
N ALA A 165 18.11 4.80 -0.13
CA ALA A 165 18.97 5.97 -0.26
C ALA A 165 20.46 5.62 -0.36
N THR A 166 20.86 4.39 0.01
CA THR A 166 22.26 3.97 0.13
C THR A 166 22.66 2.80 -0.78
N VAL A 167 21.71 2.26 -1.55
CA VAL A 167 21.95 1.16 -2.50
C VAL A 167 21.79 1.64 -3.95
N PRO A 168 22.31 0.90 -4.95
CA PRO A 168 22.06 1.20 -6.35
C PRO A 168 20.56 1.25 -6.67
N TRP A 169 20.14 2.22 -7.48
CA TRP A 169 18.76 2.34 -7.91
C TRP A 169 18.30 1.08 -8.69
N PRO A 170 17.19 0.43 -8.29
CA PRO A 170 16.72 -0.82 -8.90
C PRO A 170 15.97 -0.59 -10.24
N ALA A 171 16.65 0.02 -11.22
CA ALA A 171 16.04 0.46 -12.49
C ALA A 171 15.39 -0.66 -13.32
N GLY A 172 15.95 -1.88 -13.26
CA GLY A 172 15.40 -3.04 -13.95
C GLY A 172 14.11 -3.52 -13.29
N GLN A 173 14.13 -3.67 -11.98
CA GLN A 173 12.98 -4.08 -11.18
C GLN A 173 11.81 -3.10 -11.29
N VAL A 174 12.07 -1.80 -11.16
CA VAL A 174 11.04 -0.75 -11.25
C VAL A 174 10.32 -0.79 -12.61
N ARG A 175 11.04 -1.06 -13.70
CA ARG A 175 10.42 -1.21 -15.03
C ARG A 175 9.66 -2.52 -15.17
N SER A 176 10.29 -3.63 -14.77
CA SER A 176 9.73 -4.97 -14.95
C SER A 176 8.44 -5.17 -14.15
N VAL A 177 8.40 -4.72 -12.90
CA VAL A 177 7.28 -5.01 -11.99
C VAL A 177 5.95 -4.54 -12.57
N VAL A 178 5.89 -3.36 -13.18
CA VAL A 178 4.65 -2.82 -13.75
C VAL A 178 4.17 -3.64 -14.95
N ASN A 179 5.08 -4.18 -15.77
CA ASN A 179 4.73 -5.11 -16.84
C ASN A 179 4.09 -6.39 -16.27
N GLN A 180 4.68 -6.94 -15.21
CA GLN A 180 4.20 -8.16 -14.55
C GLN A 180 2.84 -7.93 -13.87
N LEU A 181 2.63 -6.78 -13.21
CA LEU A 181 1.33 -6.40 -12.65
C LEU A 181 0.24 -6.34 -13.74
N ILE A 182 0.50 -5.67 -14.87
CA ILE A 182 -0.50 -5.59 -15.96
C ILE A 182 -0.76 -6.95 -16.59
N ALA A 183 0.26 -7.79 -16.76
CA ALA A 183 0.11 -9.16 -17.24
C ALA A 183 -0.74 -10.01 -16.29
N THR A 184 -0.46 -9.97 -14.99
CA THR A 184 -1.24 -10.66 -13.96
C THR A 184 -2.70 -10.19 -13.94
N TYR A 185 -2.93 -8.88 -14.03
CA TYR A 185 -4.28 -8.32 -14.09
C TYR A 185 -5.07 -8.91 -15.27
N ALA A 186 -4.47 -9.00 -16.46
CA ALA A 186 -5.11 -9.60 -17.62
C ALA A 186 -5.42 -11.10 -17.42
N ILE A 187 -4.47 -11.85 -16.85
CA ILE A 187 -4.62 -13.28 -16.54
C ILE A 187 -5.77 -13.50 -15.56
N TRP A 188 -5.84 -12.76 -14.46
CA TRP A 188 -6.90 -12.95 -13.45
C TRP A 188 -8.29 -12.57 -13.95
N ARG A 189 -8.39 -11.62 -14.88
CA ARG A 189 -9.64 -11.24 -15.53
C ARG A 189 -10.11 -12.34 -16.50
N ASP A 190 -9.23 -12.82 -17.38
CA ASP A 190 -9.57 -13.85 -18.37
C ASP A 190 -9.78 -15.25 -17.76
N SER A 191 -9.05 -15.59 -16.69
CA SER A 191 -9.25 -16.85 -15.96
C SER A 191 -10.55 -16.89 -15.14
N GLY A 192 -11.21 -15.74 -14.94
CA GLY A 192 -12.39 -15.60 -14.09
C GLY A 192 -12.07 -15.62 -12.59
N MET A 193 -10.80 -15.59 -12.19
CA MET A 193 -10.38 -15.60 -10.78
C MET A 193 -10.95 -14.41 -10.00
N VAL A 194 -10.95 -13.20 -10.58
CA VAL A 194 -11.53 -12.01 -9.95
C VAL A 194 -13.02 -12.22 -9.65
N ALA A 195 -13.78 -12.73 -10.62
CA ALA A 195 -15.21 -12.96 -10.45
C ALA A 195 -15.52 -14.05 -9.40
N ARG A 196 -14.72 -15.12 -9.36
CA ARG A 196 -14.84 -16.18 -8.35
C ARG A 196 -14.55 -15.65 -6.94
N ALA A 197 -13.49 -14.86 -6.77
CA ALA A 197 -13.18 -14.21 -5.50
C ALA A 197 -14.32 -13.29 -5.06
N ALA A 198 -14.83 -12.46 -5.99
CA ALA A 198 -15.95 -11.56 -5.72
C ALA A 198 -17.21 -12.31 -5.24
N ALA A 199 -17.54 -13.44 -5.87
CA ALA A 199 -18.70 -14.25 -5.51
C ALA A 199 -18.62 -14.82 -4.09
N LYS A 200 -17.41 -15.01 -3.56
CA LYS A 200 -17.17 -15.44 -2.18
C LYS A 200 -17.05 -14.27 -1.18
N GLY A 201 -17.10 -13.02 -1.66
CA GLY A 201 -16.78 -11.84 -0.84
C GLY A 201 -15.28 -11.73 -0.50
N HIS A 202 -14.44 -12.41 -1.28
CA HIS A 202 -12.99 -12.44 -1.17
C HIS A 202 -12.37 -11.45 -2.17
N ARG A 203 -11.04 -11.30 -2.14
CA ARG A 203 -10.34 -10.52 -3.16
C ARG A 203 -8.91 -10.97 -3.39
N PHE A 204 -8.44 -10.72 -4.60
CA PHE A 204 -7.02 -10.65 -4.88
C PHE A 204 -6.47 -9.25 -4.63
N VAL A 205 -5.21 -9.17 -4.24
CA VAL A 205 -4.46 -7.93 -4.10
C VAL A 205 -3.23 -8.01 -4.98
N LEU A 206 -3.04 -6.98 -5.82
CA LEU A 206 -1.93 -6.90 -6.76
C LEU A 206 -1.20 -5.59 -6.54
N MET A 207 0.08 -5.68 -6.16
CA MET A 207 0.91 -4.53 -5.78
C MET A 207 2.38 -4.81 -6.13
N GLY A 208 3.12 -3.79 -6.52
CA GLY A 208 4.57 -3.79 -6.61
C GLY A 208 5.24 -3.46 -5.27
N PHE A 209 6.47 -2.96 -5.34
CA PHE A 209 7.21 -2.42 -4.20
C PHE A 209 7.35 -0.91 -4.29
N GLU A 210 7.63 -0.28 -3.16
CA GLU A 210 7.90 1.15 -3.05
C GLU A 210 9.34 1.43 -2.55
N THR A 211 9.94 2.51 -3.05
CA THR A 211 11.35 2.86 -2.77
C THR A 211 11.51 3.98 -1.76
N ASN A 212 10.41 4.56 -1.27
CA ASN A 212 10.44 5.72 -0.39
C ASN A 212 9.64 5.56 0.90
N ASN A 213 9.19 4.34 1.21
CA ASN A 213 8.47 4.03 2.42
C ASN A 213 9.40 3.48 3.51
N THR A 214 9.71 4.26 4.55
CA THR A 214 10.53 3.76 5.68
C THR A 214 9.78 2.89 6.68
N LEU A 215 8.45 2.88 6.64
CA LEU A 215 7.63 2.03 7.52
C LEU A 215 7.54 0.60 6.97
N HIS A 216 7.57 0.46 5.65
CA HIS A 216 7.53 -0.81 4.94
C HIS A 216 8.42 -0.73 3.68
N PRO A 217 9.75 -0.93 3.83
CA PRO A 217 10.72 -0.53 2.82
C PRO A 217 10.84 -1.45 1.61
N ASP A 218 10.14 -2.59 1.56
CA ASP A 218 10.18 -3.54 0.44
C ASP A 218 11.58 -3.82 -0.14
N ASN A 219 12.59 -3.81 0.72
CA ASN A 219 13.99 -4.01 0.36
C ASN A 219 14.45 -5.37 0.92
N PRO A 220 14.89 -6.33 0.08
CA PRO A 220 15.11 -6.22 -1.37
C PRO A 220 13.81 -6.24 -2.20
N PRO A 221 13.84 -5.76 -3.47
CA PRO A 221 12.64 -5.53 -4.27
C PRO A 221 11.85 -6.81 -4.53
N HIS A 222 10.53 -6.73 -4.31
CA HIS A 222 9.59 -7.82 -4.53
C HIS A 222 8.20 -7.28 -4.89
N TRP A 223 7.27 -8.15 -5.28
CA TRP A 223 5.90 -7.75 -5.58
C TRP A 223 4.91 -8.82 -5.13
N HIS A 224 3.64 -8.45 -5.07
CA HIS A 224 2.60 -9.20 -4.36
C HIS A 224 1.47 -9.63 -5.28
N MET A 225 1.05 -10.88 -5.10
CA MET A 225 -0.12 -11.49 -5.73
C MET A 225 -0.98 -12.15 -4.65
N SER A 226 -1.46 -11.35 -3.70
CA SER A 226 -2.11 -11.86 -2.49
C SER A 226 -3.54 -12.30 -2.75
N TYR A 227 -4.02 -13.25 -1.96
CA TYR A 227 -5.43 -13.62 -1.87
C TYR A 227 -5.89 -13.42 -0.42
N ASN A 228 -6.88 -12.57 -0.23
CA ASN A 228 -7.57 -12.41 1.05
C ASN A 228 -8.86 -13.23 1.01
N SER A 229 -9.02 -14.17 1.94
CA SER A 229 -10.29 -14.89 2.16
C SER A 229 -11.26 -14.01 2.95
N GLY A 230 -11.63 -12.89 2.35
CA GLY A 230 -12.50 -11.85 2.91
C GLY A 230 -12.33 -10.51 2.20
N PRO A 231 -13.05 -9.47 2.64
CA PRO A 231 -13.20 -8.23 1.88
C PRO A 231 -12.03 -7.25 2.05
N ASP A 232 -11.17 -7.43 3.07
CA ASP A 232 -10.20 -6.43 3.49
C ASP A 232 -8.83 -7.02 3.90
N PHE A 233 -7.91 -6.15 4.31
CA PHE A 233 -6.54 -6.50 4.71
C PHE A 233 -6.45 -7.18 6.09
N SER A 234 -7.55 -7.22 6.85
CA SER A 234 -7.61 -7.95 8.14
C SER A 234 -8.01 -9.42 7.95
N SER A 235 -8.43 -9.79 6.75
CA SER A 235 -8.86 -11.15 6.42
C SER A 235 -7.66 -12.12 6.32
N PRO A 236 -7.83 -13.41 6.65
CA PRO A 236 -6.80 -14.42 6.44
C PRO A 236 -6.26 -14.39 5.00
N THR A 237 -4.94 -14.49 4.86
CA THR A 237 -4.28 -14.24 3.58
C THR A 237 -3.18 -15.24 3.27
N HIS A 238 -3.09 -15.58 1.98
CA HIS A 238 -1.84 -15.98 1.36
C HIS A 238 -1.27 -14.72 0.70
N ASN A 239 -0.10 -14.30 1.13
CA ASN A 239 0.60 -13.14 0.60
C ASN A 239 1.94 -13.59 -0.03
N PRO A 240 1.94 -14.01 -1.31
CA PRO A 240 3.16 -14.24 -2.06
C PRO A 240 3.99 -12.96 -2.14
N HIS A 241 5.29 -13.10 -1.89
CA HIS A 241 6.28 -12.05 -2.09
C HIS A 241 7.26 -12.56 -3.13
N PHE A 242 7.13 -12.12 -4.38
CA PHE A 242 8.01 -12.54 -5.46
C PHE A 242 9.21 -11.61 -5.54
N TRP A 243 10.37 -12.05 -5.06
CA TRP A 243 11.62 -11.29 -5.17
C TRP A 243 12.15 -11.32 -6.60
N ILE A 244 12.58 -10.14 -7.05
CA ILE A 244 13.00 -9.91 -8.43
C ILE A 244 14.42 -9.34 -8.54
N ASP A 245 15.18 -9.84 -9.51
CA ASP A 245 16.53 -9.38 -9.80
C ASP A 245 16.58 -8.17 -10.76
N GLY A 246 17.77 -7.67 -11.04
CA GLY A 246 17.97 -6.52 -11.94
C GLY A 246 17.56 -6.77 -13.39
N GLN A 247 17.31 -8.02 -13.79
CA GLN A 247 16.81 -8.42 -15.09
C GLN A 247 15.29 -8.69 -15.08
N GLY A 248 14.62 -8.40 -13.96
CA GLY A 248 13.18 -8.61 -13.78
C GLY A 248 12.79 -10.06 -13.49
N ARG A 249 13.76 -10.95 -13.25
CA ARG A 249 13.52 -12.38 -13.01
C ARG A 249 13.07 -12.59 -11.59
N ASN A 250 11.94 -13.27 -11.43
CA ASN A 250 11.51 -13.82 -10.16
C ASN A 250 12.44 -14.99 -9.81
N PHE A 251 12.95 -15.04 -8.58
CA PHE A 251 13.86 -16.11 -8.17
C PHE A 251 13.49 -16.77 -6.82
N TYR A 252 12.61 -16.13 -6.05
CA TYR A 252 12.16 -16.61 -4.76
C TYR A 252 10.76 -16.08 -4.45
N ASN A 253 9.89 -16.94 -3.97
CA ASN A 253 8.60 -16.59 -3.38
C ASN A 253 8.58 -16.96 -1.90
N GLY A 254 8.60 -15.93 -1.05
CA GLY A 254 8.36 -16.06 0.38
C GLY A 254 6.90 -15.77 0.66
N MET A 255 6.06 -16.80 0.64
CA MET A 255 4.62 -16.62 0.82
C MET A 255 4.28 -16.58 2.31
N ASP A 256 3.83 -15.43 2.81
CA ASP A 256 3.31 -15.33 4.16
C ASP A 256 1.88 -15.83 4.20
N VAL A 257 1.62 -16.80 5.08
CA VAL A 257 0.31 -17.45 5.19
C VAL A 257 -0.20 -17.31 6.62
N THR A 258 -1.41 -16.77 6.78
CA THR A 258 -2.05 -16.62 8.09
C THR A 258 -2.07 -17.96 8.83
N GLY A 259 -1.53 -17.97 10.06
CA GLY A 259 -1.47 -19.18 10.91
C GLY A 259 -0.33 -20.16 10.59
N LEU A 260 0.38 -20.01 9.47
CA LEU A 260 1.50 -20.90 9.09
C LEU A 260 2.85 -20.17 9.02
N GLY A 261 2.86 -18.84 8.97
CA GLY A 261 4.07 -18.05 8.79
C GLY A 261 4.55 -18.10 7.34
N ARG A 262 5.87 -17.93 7.14
CA ARG A 262 6.46 -17.85 5.80
C ARG A 262 6.78 -19.20 5.21
N LEU A 263 6.15 -19.53 4.10
CA LEU A 263 6.53 -20.62 3.20
C LEU A 263 7.56 -20.13 2.19
N ARG A 264 8.46 -21.03 1.76
CA ARG A 264 9.57 -20.70 0.86
C ARG A 264 9.44 -21.55 -0.39
N HIS A 265 9.32 -20.90 -1.53
CA HIS A 265 9.25 -21.54 -2.84
C HIS A 265 10.30 -20.92 -3.76
N TYR A 266 11.08 -21.76 -4.43
CA TYR A 266 12.09 -21.37 -5.40
C TYR A 266 11.64 -21.71 -6.82
N VAL A 267 12.52 -21.49 -7.78
CA VAL A 267 12.33 -21.90 -9.18
C VAL A 267 11.89 -23.37 -9.25
N GLY A 268 10.79 -23.63 -9.95
CA GLY A 268 10.21 -24.96 -10.13
C GLY A 268 9.33 -25.46 -8.98
N ASP A 269 9.36 -24.83 -7.80
CA ASP A 269 8.53 -25.24 -6.67
C ASP A 269 7.08 -24.76 -6.88
N PRO A 270 6.09 -25.66 -6.84
CA PRO A 270 4.69 -25.25 -6.85
C PRO A 270 4.34 -24.55 -5.54
N ALA A 271 3.74 -23.38 -5.66
CA ALA A 271 3.29 -22.54 -4.56
C ALA A 271 1.75 -22.40 -4.61
N PRO A 272 1.01 -23.36 -4.02
CA PRO A 272 -0.45 -23.34 -4.04
C PRO A 272 -1.01 -22.30 -3.08
N VAL A 273 -2.05 -21.60 -3.51
CA VAL A 273 -2.86 -20.69 -2.72
C VAL A 273 -4.22 -21.33 -2.50
N TYR A 274 -4.63 -21.44 -1.25
CA TYR A 274 -5.92 -22.01 -0.87
C TYR A 274 -6.85 -20.97 -0.25
N ASP A 275 -8.14 -21.28 -0.31
CA ASP A 275 -9.18 -20.56 0.40
C ASP A 275 -9.18 -20.92 1.88
N PHE A 276 -9.07 -19.95 2.79
CA PHE A 276 -9.16 -20.24 4.23
C PHE A 276 -10.56 -20.66 4.68
N MET A 277 -11.57 -20.47 3.81
CA MET A 277 -12.94 -20.94 4.03
C MET A 277 -13.15 -22.29 3.35
N GLY A 278 -13.51 -23.30 4.15
CA GLY A 278 -13.85 -24.65 3.67
C GLY A 278 -13.07 -25.76 4.37
N ASP A 279 -13.45 -27.02 4.10
CA ASP A 279 -12.87 -28.23 4.70
C ASP A 279 -12.09 -29.11 3.70
N ALA A 280 -12.06 -28.72 2.42
CA ALA A 280 -11.26 -29.36 1.39
C ALA A 280 -9.75 -29.31 1.69
N ASN A 281 -8.97 -30.18 1.01
CA ASN A 281 -7.50 -30.23 1.12
C ASN A 281 -6.97 -30.39 2.57
N GLY A 282 -7.67 -31.19 3.38
CA GLY A 282 -7.29 -31.42 4.78
C GLY A 282 -7.55 -30.22 5.69
N GLY A 283 -8.67 -29.51 5.47
CA GLY A 283 -9.05 -28.31 6.23
C GLY A 283 -8.38 -27.02 5.75
N ARG A 284 -7.82 -27.03 4.53
CA ARG A 284 -7.15 -25.85 3.92
C ARG A 284 -8.04 -25.12 2.91
N GLY A 285 -9.27 -25.61 2.69
CA GLY A 285 -10.24 -25.11 1.71
C GLY A 285 -9.86 -25.34 0.25
N ASP A 286 -10.61 -24.73 -0.66
CA ASP A 286 -10.48 -24.95 -2.11
C ASP A 286 -9.15 -24.40 -2.64
N LEU A 287 -8.56 -25.09 -3.62
CA LEU A 287 -7.43 -24.54 -4.36
C LEU A 287 -7.91 -23.34 -5.18
N VAL A 288 -7.22 -22.20 -5.03
CA VAL A 288 -7.55 -20.95 -5.73
C VAL A 288 -6.67 -20.75 -6.96
N VAL A 289 -5.37 -21.02 -6.81
CA VAL A 289 -4.36 -20.92 -7.88
C VAL A 289 -3.06 -21.57 -7.41
N THR A 290 -2.27 -22.11 -8.33
CA THR A 290 -0.87 -22.47 -8.08
C THR A 290 0.04 -21.53 -8.85
N PHE A 291 1.05 -20.99 -8.18
CA PHE A 291 2.12 -20.22 -8.82
C PHE A 291 3.40 -21.04 -8.87
N THR A 292 4.13 -20.98 -9.97
CA THR A 292 5.46 -21.60 -10.09
C THR A 292 6.42 -20.63 -10.75
N ILE A 293 7.59 -20.41 -10.14
CA ILE A 293 8.64 -19.59 -10.76
C ILE A 293 9.33 -20.43 -11.84
N ARG A 294 9.43 -19.87 -13.04
CA ARG A 294 10.05 -20.52 -14.21
C ARG A 294 11.58 -20.35 -14.18
N GLU A 295 12.30 -21.22 -14.88
CA GLU A 295 13.77 -21.10 -15.02
C GLU A 295 14.21 -19.78 -15.67
N ASP A 296 13.39 -19.23 -16.55
CA ASP A 296 13.63 -17.93 -17.19
C ASP A 296 13.30 -16.73 -16.28
N GLY A 297 12.83 -16.98 -15.06
CA GLY A 297 12.40 -15.96 -14.10
C GLY A 297 10.97 -15.48 -14.29
N GLY A 298 10.25 -16.02 -15.28
CA GLY A 298 8.81 -15.81 -15.43
C GLY A 298 8.00 -16.52 -14.35
N LEU A 299 6.67 -16.51 -14.51
CA LEU A 299 5.73 -17.17 -13.60
C LEU A 299 4.73 -18.00 -14.39
N ASP A 300 4.57 -19.27 -14.04
CA ASP A 300 3.38 -20.05 -14.40
C ASP A 300 2.29 -19.78 -13.35
N ILE A 301 1.06 -19.59 -13.85
CA ILE A 301 -0.13 -19.24 -13.07
C ILE A 301 -1.23 -20.20 -13.48
N ASP A 302 -1.51 -21.17 -12.61
CA ASP A 302 -2.44 -22.27 -12.89
C ASP A 302 -3.69 -22.17 -12.00
N PRO A 303 -4.80 -21.62 -12.52
CA PRO A 303 -6.10 -21.72 -11.86
C PRO A 303 -6.54 -23.19 -11.76
N PRO A 304 -7.44 -23.53 -10.82
CA PRO A 304 -7.97 -24.89 -10.68
C PRO A 304 -8.77 -25.35 -11.91
N ASP A 305 -9.39 -24.42 -12.64
CA ASP A 305 -10.19 -24.68 -13.83
C ASP A 305 -9.77 -23.80 -15.01
N GLY A 306 -9.88 -24.34 -16.22
CA GLY A 306 -9.60 -23.61 -17.46
C GLY A 306 -8.15 -23.78 -17.93
N PRO A 307 -7.66 -22.91 -18.83
CA PRO A 307 -6.29 -23.01 -19.31
C PRO A 307 -5.29 -22.51 -18.25
N GLY A 308 -4.09 -23.09 -18.21
CA GLY A 308 -2.96 -22.51 -17.52
C GLY A 308 -2.43 -21.26 -18.24
N TYR A 309 -1.84 -20.34 -17.47
CA TYR A 309 -1.25 -19.10 -17.97
C TYR A 309 0.21 -19.00 -17.58
N ALA A 310 0.96 -18.15 -18.27
CA ALA A 310 2.29 -17.78 -17.83
C ALA A 310 2.64 -16.34 -18.18
N ILE A 311 3.51 -15.73 -17.38
CA ILE A 311 4.27 -14.54 -17.71
C ILE A 311 5.67 -15.03 -18.11
N ALA A 312 6.02 -14.84 -19.38
CA ALA A 312 7.30 -15.24 -19.94
C ALA A 312 8.06 -14.03 -20.49
N ALA A 313 9.32 -14.26 -20.87
CA ALA A 313 10.17 -13.23 -21.45
C ALA A 313 9.55 -12.54 -22.69
N GLY A 314 9.93 -11.28 -22.87
CA GLY A 314 9.65 -10.45 -24.04
C GLY A 314 10.43 -10.86 -25.28
N ARG A 315 10.37 -10.02 -26.32
CA ARG A 315 11.05 -10.25 -27.61
C ARG A 315 12.57 -10.37 -27.51
N ASP A 316 13.17 -9.67 -26.56
CA ASP A 316 14.62 -9.67 -26.32
C ASP A 316 15.09 -10.81 -25.40
N GLY A 317 14.17 -11.66 -24.93
CA GLY A 317 14.46 -12.71 -23.97
C GLY A 317 14.57 -12.22 -22.52
N GLY A 318 14.26 -10.95 -22.24
CA GLY A 318 14.22 -10.35 -20.90
C GLY A 318 12.80 -10.16 -20.35
N LEU A 319 12.70 -9.71 -19.10
CA LEU A 319 11.42 -9.37 -18.44
C LEU A 319 11.32 -7.87 -18.10
N VAL A 320 12.30 -7.07 -18.50
CA VAL A 320 12.45 -5.68 -18.06
C VAL A 320 11.56 -4.74 -18.87
N ASP A 321 11.72 -4.73 -20.18
CA ASP A 321 11.06 -3.73 -21.03
C ASP A 321 9.67 -4.18 -21.51
N GLU A 322 9.44 -5.49 -21.62
CA GLU A 322 8.15 -6.09 -21.90
C GLU A 322 8.09 -7.54 -21.39
N VAL A 323 6.88 -8.10 -21.29
CA VAL A 323 6.63 -9.51 -21.00
C VAL A 323 5.64 -10.10 -22.00
N THR A 324 5.73 -11.41 -22.25
CA THR A 324 4.76 -12.15 -23.06
C THR A 324 3.85 -12.95 -22.13
N VAL A 325 2.54 -12.79 -22.26
CA VAL A 325 1.57 -13.65 -21.59
C VAL A 325 1.31 -14.88 -22.46
N LEU A 326 1.42 -16.07 -21.88
CA LEU A 326 1.00 -17.32 -22.49
C LEU A 326 -0.38 -17.73 -21.96
N ARG A 327 -1.22 -18.28 -22.84
CA ARG A 327 -2.50 -18.91 -22.52
C ARG A 327 -2.52 -20.31 -23.12
N ALA A 328 -2.68 -21.33 -22.28
CA ALA A 328 -2.55 -22.75 -22.67
C ALA A 328 -1.23 -23.02 -23.42
N GLY A 329 -0.12 -22.48 -22.91
CA GLY A 329 1.22 -22.63 -23.50
C GLY A 329 1.46 -21.90 -24.82
N ARG A 330 0.50 -21.10 -25.31
CA ARG A 330 0.63 -20.33 -26.55
C ARG A 330 0.70 -18.83 -26.26
N PRO A 331 1.53 -18.04 -26.97
CA PRO A 331 1.53 -16.59 -26.82
C PRO A 331 0.14 -16.00 -27.04
N TRP A 332 -0.28 -15.14 -26.11
CA TRP A 332 -1.60 -14.51 -26.07
C TRP A 332 -1.47 -13.00 -26.13
N LEU A 333 -0.81 -12.39 -25.14
CA LEU A 333 -0.60 -10.95 -25.07
C LEU A 333 0.88 -10.62 -25.01
N ARG A 334 1.24 -9.41 -25.44
CA ARG A 334 2.51 -8.77 -25.10
C ARG A 334 2.23 -7.49 -24.34
N VAL A 335 2.88 -7.32 -23.20
CA VAL A 335 2.64 -6.20 -22.29
C VAL A 335 3.92 -5.40 -22.13
N ALA A 336 3.83 -4.10 -22.40
CA ALA A 336 4.91 -3.15 -22.20
C ALA A 336 4.38 -1.88 -21.55
N THR A 337 5.11 -1.36 -20.57
CA THR A 337 4.72 -0.18 -19.81
C THR A 337 5.84 0.84 -19.77
N LYS A 338 5.47 2.12 -19.64
CA LYS A 338 6.41 3.21 -19.46
C LYS A 338 5.86 4.20 -18.47
N ASP A 339 6.44 4.20 -17.28
CA ASP A 339 6.12 5.17 -16.25
C ASP A 339 7.02 6.40 -16.33
N ARG A 340 6.41 7.58 -16.37
CA ARG A 340 7.09 8.88 -16.34
C ARG A 340 6.72 9.59 -15.06
N VAL A 341 7.27 9.11 -13.94
CA VAL A 341 6.94 9.54 -12.57
C VAL A 341 6.99 11.04 -12.36
N ARG A 342 7.98 11.74 -12.94
CA ARG A 342 8.11 13.20 -12.79
C ARG A 342 6.94 14.02 -13.35
N VAL A 343 6.23 13.48 -14.33
CA VAL A 343 5.08 14.14 -14.98
C VAL A 343 3.76 13.45 -14.72
N GLY A 344 3.75 12.36 -13.94
CA GLY A 344 2.53 11.65 -13.55
C GLY A 344 1.84 10.98 -14.74
N THR A 345 2.57 10.19 -15.52
CA THR A 345 1.98 9.51 -16.69
C THR A 345 2.54 8.11 -16.85
N LEU A 346 1.66 7.11 -16.77
CA LEU A 346 1.95 5.72 -17.08
C LEU A 346 1.29 5.36 -18.43
N THR A 347 2.11 4.96 -19.40
CA THR A 347 1.61 4.39 -20.66
C THR A 347 1.62 2.87 -20.57
N ILE A 348 0.49 2.24 -20.88
CA ILE A 348 0.32 0.79 -20.92
C ILE A 348 0.04 0.41 -22.38
N SER A 349 0.82 -0.51 -22.93
CA SER A 349 0.62 -1.07 -24.26
C SER A 349 0.43 -2.58 -24.12
N VAL A 350 -0.69 -3.08 -24.62
CA VAL A 350 -1.01 -4.50 -24.67
C VAL A 350 -1.26 -4.85 -26.14
N ASP A 351 -0.45 -5.73 -26.70
CA ASP A 351 -0.64 -6.24 -28.06
C ASP A 351 -1.28 -7.62 -28.00
N GLY A 352 -2.41 -7.80 -28.69
CA GLY A 352 -3.03 -9.11 -28.88
C GLY A 352 -2.29 -9.89 -29.95
N LEU A 353 -1.60 -10.96 -29.55
CA LEU A 353 -0.71 -11.72 -30.45
C LEU A 353 -1.46 -12.73 -31.33
N ARG A 354 -2.72 -13.03 -30.99
CA ARG A 354 -3.59 -13.94 -31.75
C ARG A 354 -4.86 -13.26 -32.24
N ASP A 355 -5.37 -12.31 -31.47
CA ASP A 355 -6.53 -11.51 -31.82
C ASP A 355 -6.19 -10.02 -31.67
N SER A 356 -6.19 -9.28 -32.78
CA SER A 356 -5.89 -7.85 -32.77
C SER A 356 -6.91 -7.03 -31.99
N THR A 357 -8.12 -7.54 -31.75
CA THR A 357 -9.14 -6.84 -30.94
C THR A 357 -8.76 -6.74 -29.46
N GLU A 358 -7.82 -7.58 -29.01
CA GLU A 358 -7.24 -7.51 -27.66
C GLU A 358 -6.11 -6.47 -27.56
N THR A 359 -5.70 -5.88 -28.70
CA THR A 359 -4.69 -4.83 -28.73
C THR A 359 -5.27 -3.53 -28.18
N ARG A 360 -4.62 -2.97 -27.16
CA ARG A 360 -5.01 -1.69 -26.58
C ARG A 360 -3.81 -0.88 -26.11
N ARG A 361 -3.99 0.43 -26.13
CA ARG A 361 -3.06 1.37 -25.53
C ARG A 361 -3.82 2.30 -24.61
N GLU A 362 -3.33 2.39 -23.38
CA GLU A 362 -3.93 3.18 -22.31
C GLU A 362 -2.89 4.13 -21.74
N VAL A 363 -3.35 5.31 -21.34
CA VAL A 363 -2.50 6.32 -20.68
C VAL A 363 -3.18 6.72 -19.38
N LEU A 364 -2.63 6.27 -18.27
CA LEU A 364 -3.04 6.70 -16.94
C LEU A 364 -2.31 8.00 -16.59
N ARG A 365 -3.08 9.06 -16.35
CA ARG A 365 -2.57 10.32 -15.80
C ARG A 365 -2.84 10.33 -14.30
N TYR A 366 -1.83 10.67 -13.53
CA TYR A 366 -1.94 10.74 -12.08
C TYR A 366 -1.22 11.97 -11.53
N ASP A 367 -1.54 12.35 -10.30
CA ASP A 367 -0.76 13.34 -9.58
C ASP A 367 0.62 12.75 -9.21
N PRO A 368 1.76 13.29 -9.69
CA PRO A 368 3.07 12.69 -9.43
C PRO A 368 3.49 12.71 -7.96
N LEU A 369 2.77 13.46 -7.12
CA LEU A 369 3.05 13.52 -5.69
C LEU A 369 2.13 12.61 -4.89
N THR A 370 0.95 12.22 -5.37
CA THR A 370 -0.02 11.44 -4.56
C THR A 370 -0.46 10.15 -5.22
N GLY A 371 -0.22 10.00 -6.53
CA GLY A 371 -0.62 8.82 -7.32
C GLY A 371 -2.11 8.81 -7.66
N VAL A 372 -2.89 9.78 -7.20
CA VAL A 372 -4.32 9.91 -7.52
C VAL A 372 -4.50 10.09 -9.03
N LEU A 373 -5.27 9.19 -9.63
CA LEU A 373 -5.62 9.20 -11.05
C LEU A 373 -6.50 10.43 -11.40
N ARG A 374 -6.38 10.92 -12.64
CA ARG A 374 -7.03 12.14 -13.14
C ARG A 374 -7.83 11.94 -14.42
#